data_AF-A0A9W8KV57-F1
#
_entry.id   AF-A0A9W8KV57-F1
#
_cell.length_a   1.000
_cell.length_b   1.000
_cell.length_c   1.000
_cell.angle_alpha   90.00
_cell.angle_beta   90.00
_cell.angle_gamma   90.00
#
_symmetry.space_group_name_H-M   'P 1'
#
loop_
_entity.id
_entity.type
_entity.pdbx_description
1 polymer ?
#
loop_
_entity_poly.entity_id
_entity_poly.type
_entity_poly.pdbx_seq_one_letter_code
_entity_poly.pdbx_strand_id
1 'polypeptide(L)'
;MYSASLLALRNSLSIVRPTALRLALCTLATATTTRPLLERSQPPKTLTTYKKPFTKRKQYLFAEYETQMALGPIVVIQFNNLSGAEQLDFRRSLKLSASNAHMMVVRPKMFKAVVRHTKYINMSNLFSGPSAIIYWDQEEDVVAGMRKVIELVGKQKKIILMGAKYNDLLLNPEMMKGFVNLPNVDQLRAQVVGVLESPAQRLASAIKRVPQRLVGVLKQKADGEAQSE
;
A
#
# COMPACT_ATOMS: atom_id res chain seq x y z
N MET A 1 -28.66 46.25 -26.66
CA MET A 1 -28.12 47.51 -27.20
C MET A 1 -26.81 47.76 -26.45
N TYR A 2 -25.60 47.61 -26.97
CA TYR A 2 -25.05 47.63 -28.32
C TYR A 2 -24.04 46.49 -28.50
N SER A 3 -24.30 45.66 -29.51
CA SER A 3 -23.31 44.91 -30.27
C SER A 3 -22.42 45.86 -31.10
N ALA A 4 -21.24 45.36 -31.48
CA ALA A 4 -20.32 45.90 -32.51
C ALA A 4 -19.15 46.77 -32.01
N SER A 5 -18.02 46.10 -31.73
CA SER A 5 -16.67 46.66 -31.94
C SER A 5 -15.62 45.54 -31.95
N LEU A 6 -15.84 44.53 -32.80
CA LEU A 6 -14.99 43.33 -32.93
C LEU A 6 -14.32 43.24 -34.33
N LEU A 7 -14.08 44.37 -35.00
CA LEU A 7 -13.74 44.31 -36.43
C LEU A 7 -12.92 45.50 -36.91
N ALA A 8 -11.81 45.82 -36.25
CA ALA A 8 -10.81 46.72 -36.82
C ALA A 8 -9.48 46.62 -36.06
N LEU A 9 -8.68 45.59 -36.37
CA LEU A 9 -7.21 45.71 -36.50
C LEU A 9 -6.59 44.37 -36.94
N ARG A 10 -7.22 43.72 -37.92
CA ARG A 10 -6.68 42.54 -38.61
C ARG A 10 -6.43 42.89 -40.06
N ASN A 11 -5.53 43.84 -40.31
CA ASN A 11 -4.83 44.01 -41.59
C ASN A 11 -4.02 45.30 -41.55
N SER A 12 -2.78 45.21 -41.09
CA SER A 12 -1.69 45.99 -41.70
C SER A 12 -0.38 45.56 -41.06
N LEU A 13 0.60 45.25 -41.91
CA LEU A 13 2.03 45.20 -41.62
C LEU A 13 2.56 43.83 -41.16
N SER A 14 2.40 42.88 -42.07
CA SER A 14 3.54 42.15 -42.64
C SER A 14 4.72 43.08 -42.93
N ILE A 15 5.95 42.58 -42.75
CA ILE A 15 7.27 43.20 -43.03
C ILE A 15 7.94 43.75 -41.76
N VAL A 16 8.58 42.88 -40.97
CA VAL A 16 10.01 42.97 -40.53
C VAL A 16 10.47 41.58 -40.00
N ARG A 17 11.63 41.17 -40.51
CA ARG A 17 12.53 40.01 -40.26
C ARG A 17 12.33 39.13 -38.98
N PRO A 18 12.40 37.78 -39.11
CA PRO A 18 12.19 36.84 -38.01
C PRO A 18 13.52 36.34 -37.40
N THR A 19 14.17 37.10 -36.52
CA THR A 19 15.37 36.59 -35.81
C THR A 19 15.56 37.05 -34.37
N ALA A 20 14.63 37.83 -33.79
CA ALA A 20 14.74 38.31 -32.40
C ALA A 20 13.54 37.95 -31.50
N LEU A 21 12.77 36.92 -31.87
CA LEU A 21 11.57 36.48 -31.15
C LEU A 21 11.66 35.01 -30.72
N ARG A 22 12.79 34.61 -30.12
CA ARG A 22 12.92 33.25 -29.55
C ARG A 22 13.51 33.16 -28.14
N LEU A 23 13.73 34.30 -27.46
CA LEU A 23 14.27 34.32 -26.09
C LEU A 23 13.48 35.19 -25.09
N ALA A 24 12.39 35.84 -25.49
CA ALA A 24 11.66 36.78 -24.62
C ALA A 24 10.24 36.34 -24.21
N LEU A 25 9.78 35.15 -24.60
CA LEU A 25 8.43 34.64 -24.25
C LEU A 25 8.42 33.29 -23.51
N CYS A 26 9.58 32.82 -23.05
CA CYS A 26 9.73 31.54 -22.36
C CYS A 26 10.22 31.68 -20.90
N THR A 27 9.88 32.78 -20.23
CA THR A 27 10.24 33.05 -18.82
C THR A 27 9.06 33.38 -17.92
N LEU A 28 7.81 33.14 -18.36
CA LEU A 28 6.60 33.38 -17.55
C LEU A 28 5.51 32.30 -17.72
N ALA A 29 5.89 31.04 -17.99
CA ALA A 29 4.90 29.96 -18.16
C ALA A 29 5.32 28.60 -17.60
N THR A 30 6.10 28.58 -16.51
CA THR A 30 6.16 27.44 -15.58
C THR A 30 5.54 27.87 -14.26
N ALA A 31 4.25 28.21 -14.29
CA ALA A 31 3.42 28.13 -13.11
C ALA A 31 3.23 26.64 -12.81
N THR A 32 4.28 26.02 -12.28
CA THR A 32 4.20 24.76 -11.55
C THR A 32 3.05 24.92 -10.58
N THR A 33 2.03 24.09 -10.78
CA THR A 33 0.95 23.79 -9.86
C THR A 33 1.45 23.96 -8.44
N THR A 34 1.22 25.15 -7.90
CA THR A 34 1.55 25.46 -6.53
C THR A 34 0.53 24.65 -5.77
N ARG A 35 0.94 23.45 -5.34
CA ARG A 35 0.15 22.66 -4.39
C ARG A 35 -0.26 23.67 -3.33
N PRO A 36 -1.56 23.96 -3.14
CA PRO A 36 -1.94 24.83 -2.04
C PRO A 36 -1.28 24.23 -0.81
N LEU A 37 -0.42 25.03 -0.16
CA LEU A 37 0.14 24.66 1.12
C LEU A 37 -1.05 24.18 1.95
N LEU A 38 -1.03 22.90 2.35
CA LEU A 38 -2.09 22.24 3.10
C LEU A 38 -2.69 23.25 4.06
N GLU A 39 -3.94 23.64 3.80
CA GLU A 39 -4.66 24.51 4.69
C GLU A 39 -4.67 23.79 6.02
N ARG A 40 -3.97 24.36 7.02
CA ARG A 40 -3.85 23.78 8.35
C ARG A 40 -5.25 23.78 8.95
N SER A 41 -6.01 22.73 8.67
CA SER A 41 -7.29 22.46 9.27
C SER A 41 -7.05 22.45 10.78
N GLN A 42 -7.71 23.38 11.49
CA GLN A 42 -7.63 23.38 12.93
C GLN A 42 -8.26 22.06 13.42
N PRO A 43 -7.57 21.28 14.28
CA PRO A 43 -8.09 19.98 14.69
C PRO A 43 -9.34 20.15 15.55
N PRO A 44 -10.38 19.32 15.36
CA PRO A 44 -11.60 19.43 16.13
C PRO A 44 -11.36 19.07 17.62
N LYS A 45 -12.16 19.74 18.46
CA LYS A 45 -12.20 19.76 19.95
C LYS A 45 -11.05 20.52 20.62
N THR A 46 -11.36 21.78 20.92
CA THR A 46 -10.51 22.75 21.63
C THR A 46 -10.45 22.55 23.14
N LEU A 47 -11.28 21.69 23.76
CA LEU A 47 -11.46 21.67 25.24
C LEU A 47 -11.49 20.27 25.87
N THR A 48 -10.92 20.16 27.08
CA THR A 48 -11.00 18.98 27.96
C THR A 48 -12.29 18.97 28.81
N THR A 49 -12.57 17.87 29.51
CA THR A 49 -13.64 17.77 30.54
C THR A 49 -13.57 18.89 31.59
N TYR A 50 -12.37 19.45 31.82
CA TYR A 50 -12.13 20.59 32.72
C TYR A 50 -12.05 21.94 31.98
N LYS A 51 -12.56 22.06 30.75
CA LYS A 51 -12.52 23.28 29.90
C LYS A 51 -11.11 23.88 29.68
N LYS A 52 -10.03 23.15 29.98
CA LYS A 52 -8.66 23.56 29.63
C LYS A 52 -8.37 23.20 28.16
N PRO A 53 -7.74 24.09 27.38
CA PRO A 53 -7.36 23.77 26.00
C PRO A 53 -6.24 22.72 25.94
N PHE A 54 -6.30 21.83 24.94
CA PHE A 54 -5.22 20.89 24.68
C PHE A 54 -3.95 21.63 24.25
N THR A 55 -2.78 21.18 24.73
CA THR A 55 -1.48 21.71 24.30
C THR A 55 -1.31 21.54 22.79
N LYS A 56 -0.70 22.53 22.10
CA LYS A 56 -0.41 22.50 20.65
C LYS A 56 0.21 21.17 20.19
N ARG A 57 1.17 20.63 20.96
CA ARG A 57 1.82 19.34 20.65
C ARG A 57 0.85 18.15 20.64
N LYS A 58 -0.14 18.12 21.54
CA LYS A 58 -1.13 17.02 21.59
C LYS A 58 -2.08 17.09 20.41
N GLN A 59 -2.49 18.30 20.03
CA GLN A 59 -3.31 18.54 18.83
C GLN A 59 -2.59 18.09 17.56
N TYR A 60 -1.31 18.45 17.43
CA TYR A 60 -0.47 18.00 16.31
C TYR A 60 -0.39 16.47 16.22
N LEU A 61 -0.07 15.79 17.33
CA LEU A 61 0.01 14.33 17.35
C LEU A 61 -1.32 13.65 17.05
N PHE A 62 -2.44 14.26 17.47
CA PHE A 62 -3.76 13.75 17.19
C PHE A 62 -4.07 13.82 15.68
N ALA A 63 -3.81 14.97 15.04
CA ALA A 63 -3.97 15.15 13.61
C ALA A 63 -3.03 14.23 12.79
N GLU A 64 -1.80 14.02 13.28
CA GLU A 64 -0.86 13.07 12.68
C GLU A 64 -1.44 11.66 12.70
N TYR A 65 -1.95 11.19 13.84
CA TYR A 65 -2.54 9.87 13.96
C TYR A 65 -3.82 9.70 13.11
N GLU A 66 -4.62 10.76 12.95
CA GLU A 66 -5.77 10.74 12.02
C GLU A 66 -5.31 10.58 10.57
N THR A 67 -4.28 11.32 10.17
CA THR A 67 -3.68 11.21 8.83
C THR A 67 -3.16 9.79 8.58
N GLN A 68 -2.41 9.21 9.52
CA GLN A 68 -1.88 7.85 9.39
C GLN A 68 -3.00 6.80 9.33
N MET A 69 -4.09 7.01 10.07
CA MET A 69 -5.28 6.16 10.01
C MET A 69 -6.03 6.25 8.69
N ALA A 70 -6.01 7.42 8.04
CA ALA A 70 -6.65 7.66 6.76
C ALA A 70 -5.83 7.12 5.58
N LEU A 71 -4.49 7.22 5.65
CA LEU A 71 -3.59 6.84 4.56
C LEU A 71 -3.62 5.35 4.23
N GLY A 72 -3.86 4.45 5.20
CA GLY A 72 -4.00 3.04 4.83
C GLY A 72 -3.80 2.01 5.95
N PRO A 73 -3.30 0.82 5.58
CA PRO A 73 -3.19 -0.32 6.48
C PRO A 73 -2.13 -0.09 7.54
N ILE A 74 -2.40 -0.59 8.74
CA ILE A 74 -1.58 -0.37 9.93
C ILE A 74 -1.33 -1.69 10.61
N VAL A 75 -0.09 -1.96 10.98
CA VAL A 75 0.24 -3.07 11.89
C VAL A 75 0.59 -2.50 13.25
N VAL A 76 -0.02 -3.09 14.28
CA VAL A 76 0.21 -2.75 15.68
C VAL A 76 1.15 -3.75 16.31
N ILE A 77 2.23 -3.22 16.85
CA ILE A 77 3.29 -3.97 17.50
C ILE A 77 3.45 -3.49 18.92
N GLN A 78 3.73 -4.41 19.84
CA GLN A 78 4.22 -4.11 21.17
C GLN A 78 5.69 -4.51 21.28
N PHE A 79 6.47 -3.71 22.00
CA PHE A 79 7.87 -4.00 22.23
C PHE A 79 8.19 -3.96 23.72
N ASN A 80 8.89 -4.98 24.21
CA ASN A 80 9.32 -5.06 25.59
C ASN A 80 10.86 -4.99 25.66
N ASN A 81 11.40 -3.99 26.37
CA ASN A 81 12.84 -3.88 26.66
C ASN A 81 13.77 -3.99 25.43
N LEU A 82 13.42 -3.28 24.35
CA LEU A 82 14.26 -3.16 23.15
C LEU A 82 15.45 -2.23 23.40
N SER A 83 16.65 -2.64 23.01
CA SER A 83 17.83 -1.78 23.03
C SER A 83 17.75 -0.73 21.90
N GLY A 84 18.41 0.42 22.09
CA GLY A 84 18.46 1.47 21.07
C GLY A 84 19.05 0.99 19.74
N ALA A 85 20.06 0.13 19.79
CA ALA A 85 20.67 -0.49 18.60
C ALA A 85 19.68 -1.42 17.89
N GLU A 86 19.03 -2.32 18.64
CA GLU A 86 18.04 -3.26 18.11
C GLU A 86 16.85 -2.55 17.46
N GLN A 87 16.40 -1.43 18.05
CA GLN A 87 15.32 -0.62 17.49
C GLN A 87 15.74 0.08 16.20
N LEU A 88 16.99 0.53 16.12
CA LEU A 88 17.53 1.18 14.93
C LEU A 88 17.68 0.17 13.79
N ASP A 89 18.17 -1.03 14.09
CA ASP A 89 18.27 -2.12 13.10
C ASP A 89 16.88 -2.54 12.61
N PHE A 90 15.90 -2.67 13.51
CA PHE A 90 14.51 -2.93 13.12
C PHE A 90 13.96 -1.85 12.19
N ARG A 91 14.19 -0.56 12.50
CA ARG A 91 13.80 0.56 11.62
C ARG A 91 14.49 0.49 10.25
N ARG A 92 15.77 0.13 10.20
CA ARG A 92 16.51 -0.04 8.94
C ARG A 92 15.96 -1.20 8.12
N SER A 93 15.71 -2.35 8.74
CA SER A 93 15.14 -3.52 8.07
C SER A 93 13.76 -3.24 7.47
N LEU A 94 12.93 -2.44 8.17
CA LEU A 94 11.64 -2.00 7.64
C LEU A 94 11.78 -1.07 6.43
N LYS A 95 12.73 -0.13 6.45
CA LYS A 95 12.97 0.79 5.32
C LYS A 95 13.60 0.11 4.11
N LEU A 96 14.53 -0.82 4.32
CA LEU A 96 15.18 -1.59 3.26
C LEU A 96 14.23 -2.58 2.59
N SER A 97 13.09 -2.85 3.21
CA SER A 97 12.05 -3.63 2.58
C SER A 97 11.44 -2.81 1.44
N ALA A 98 11.33 -3.41 0.25
CA ALA A 98 10.75 -2.81 -0.97
C ALA A 98 9.42 -2.04 -0.78
N SER A 99 8.70 -2.27 0.32
CA SER A 99 7.44 -1.62 0.68
C SER A 99 7.57 -0.30 1.47
N ASN A 100 8.77 0.26 1.65
CA ASN A 100 9.01 1.55 2.34
C ASN A 100 8.21 1.69 3.65
N ALA A 101 8.33 0.69 4.53
CA ALA A 101 7.57 0.67 5.78
C ALA A 101 8.16 1.65 6.80
N HIS A 102 7.29 2.45 7.42
CA HIS A 102 7.67 3.38 8.48
C HIS A 102 7.14 2.93 9.83
N MET A 103 7.99 3.02 10.86
CA MET A 103 7.61 2.72 12.24
C MET A 103 7.54 4.00 13.08
N MET A 104 6.37 4.25 13.66
CA MET A 104 6.15 5.31 14.64
C MET A 104 5.80 4.72 16.01
N VAL A 105 6.44 5.24 17.05
CA VAL A 105 6.05 4.92 18.44
C VAL A 105 4.90 5.81 18.83
N VAL A 106 3.84 5.21 19.38
CA VAL A 106 2.57 5.89 19.61
C VAL A 106 2.29 6.02 21.09
N ARG A 107 1.66 7.12 21.49
CA ARG A 107 1.13 7.27 22.85
C ARG A 107 -0.24 6.57 22.96
N PRO A 108 -0.37 5.47 23.72
CA PRO A 108 -1.56 4.61 23.65
C PRO A 108 -2.87 5.32 24.01
N LYS A 109 -2.89 6.16 25.07
CA LYS A 109 -4.10 6.90 25.47
C LYS A 109 -4.60 7.86 24.39
N MET A 110 -3.69 8.48 23.63
CA MET A 110 -4.07 9.40 22.55
C MET A 110 -4.59 8.62 21.35
N PHE A 111 -3.92 7.54 21.00
CA PHE A 111 -4.35 6.69 19.90
C PHE A 111 -5.72 6.04 20.15
N LYS A 112 -6.00 5.61 21.38
CA LYS A 112 -7.33 5.15 21.77
C LYS A 112 -8.40 6.22 21.56
N ALA A 113 -8.07 7.50 21.77
CA ALA A 113 -9.01 8.59 21.48
C ALA A 113 -9.27 8.72 19.98
N VAL A 114 -8.21 8.69 19.15
CA VAL A 114 -8.32 8.72 17.68
C VAL A 114 -9.17 7.55 17.17
N VAL A 115 -8.86 6.33 17.64
CA VAL A 115 -9.57 5.11 17.22
C VAL A 115 -11.06 5.18 17.55
N ARG A 116 -11.46 5.75 18.69
CA ARG A 116 -12.87 5.96 19.06
C ARG A 116 -13.63 6.90 18.11
N HIS A 117 -12.93 7.78 17.41
CA HIS A 117 -13.52 8.67 16.42
C HIS A 117 -13.64 8.03 15.03
N THR A 118 -13.09 6.84 14.85
CA THR A 118 -13.09 6.11 13.57
C THR A 118 -13.96 4.86 13.65
N LYS A 119 -14.18 4.19 12.50
CA LYS A 119 -14.93 2.94 12.41
C LYS A 119 -14.33 1.77 13.21
N TYR A 120 -13.08 1.89 13.66
CA TYR A 120 -12.28 0.78 14.20
C TYR A 120 -12.27 0.67 15.74
N ILE A 121 -13.40 0.88 16.40
CA ILE A 121 -13.49 0.90 17.88
C ILE A 121 -12.87 -0.35 18.53
N ASN A 122 -13.02 -1.51 17.88
CA ASN A 122 -12.53 -2.81 18.34
C ASN A 122 -10.99 -2.87 18.46
N MET A 123 -10.23 -2.03 17.75
CA MET A 123 -8.77 -1.97 17.88
C MET A 123 -8.28 -1.32 19.18
N SER A 124 -9.15 -0.61 19.91
CA SER A 124 -8.74 0.16 21.10
C SER A 124 -8.14 -0.71 22.21
N ASN A 125 -8.50 -2.00 22.28
CA ASN A 125 -8.01 -2.95 23.27
C ASN A 125 -6.55 -3.39 23.02
N LEU A 126 -6.07 -3.33 21.78
CA LEU A 126 -4.70 -3.73 21.40
C LEU A 126 -3.63 -2.78 21.95
N PHE A 127 -4.02 -1.54 22.27
CA PHE A 127 -3.12 -0.49 22.77
C PHE A 127 -2.95 -0.51 24.30
N SER A 128 -2.87 -1.70 24.89
CA SER A 128 -2.57 -1.87 26.32
C SER A 128 -1.09 -2.21 26.50
N GLY A 129 -0.21 -1.20 26.52
CA GLY A 129 1.23 -1.38 26.66
C GLY A 129 2.07 -0.39 25.84
N PRO A 130 3.39 -0.57 25.78
CA PRO A 130 4.26 0.15 24.85
C PRO A 130 3.94 -0.28 23.42
N SER A 131 3.30 0.60 22.65
CA SER A 131 2.85 0.29 21.28
C SER A 131 3.58 1.12 20.24
N ALA A 132 4.00 0.46 19.17
CA ALA A 132 4.40 1.06 17.91
C ALA A 132 3.37 0.71 16.84
N ILE A 133 3.20 1.62 15.89
CA ILE A 133 2.48 1.36 14.67
C ILE A 133 3.48 1.31 13.52
N ILE A 134 3.22 0.41 12.59
CA ILE A 134 3.88 0.36 11.29
C ILE A 134 2.81 0.72 10.26
N TYR A 135 3.16 1.65 9.37
CA TYR A 135 2.34 2.03 8.23
C TYR A 135 3.20 2.02 6.97
N TRP A 136 2.54 2.00 5.82
CA TRP A 136 3.16 2.00 4.51
C TRP A 136 2.67 3.20 3.71
N ASP A 137 3.55 3.76 2.89
CA ASP A 137 3.21 4.88 2.02
C ASP A 137 2.46 4.43 0.75
N GLN A 138 2.60 3.16 0.37
CA GLN A 138 2.02 2.56 -0.84
C GLN A 138 1.16 1.35 -0.47
N GLU A 139 -0.04 1.28 -1.04
CA GLU A 139 -1.01 0.21 -0.74
C GLU A 139 -0.68 -1.10 -1.50
N GLU A 140 0.02 -1.02 -2.62
CA GLU A 140 0.24 -2.15 -3.54
C GLU A 140 1.11 -3.27 -2.92
N ASP A 141 2.01 -2.94 -1.99
CA ASP A 141 3.00 -3.88 -1.42
C ASP A 141 2.74 -4.27 0.05
N VAL A 142 1.55 -4.01 0.56
CA VAL A 142 1.23 -4.19 1.99
C VAL A 142 1.39 -5.64 2.43
N VAL A 143 0.99 -6.60 1.59
CA VAL A 143 1.10 -8.04 1.88
C VAL A 143 2.57 -8.46 2.03
N ALA A 144 3.44 -7.97 1.14
CA ALA A 144 4.89 -8.22 1.21
C ALA A 144 5.51 -7.55 2.45
N GLY A 145 5.02 -6.36 2.82
CA GLY A 145 5.37 -5.68 4.06
C GLY A 145 5.00 -6.51 5.31
N MET A 146 3.78 -7.01 5.39
CA MET A 146 3.29 -7.82 6.51
C MET A 146 4.08 -9.12 6.69
N ARG A 147 4.40 -9.81 5.60
CA ARG A 147 5.25 -11.02 5.60
C ARG A 147 6.59 -10.76 6.30
N LYS A 148 7.28 -9.71 5.86
CA LYS A 148 8.58 -9.31 6.43
C LYS A 148 8.46 -8.87 7.88
N VAL A 149 7.42 -8.14 8.25
CA VAL A 149 7.19 -7.77 9.65
C VAL A 149 7.11 -9.02 10.53
N ILE A 150 6.39 -10.05 10.09
CA ILE A 150 6.27 -11.30 10.84
C ILE A 150 7.60 -12.06 10.92
N GLU A 151 8.39 -12.08 9.84
CA GLU A 151 9.76 -12.63 9.87
C GLU A 151 10.67 -11.86 10.83
N LEU A 152 10.58 -10.53 10.86
CA LEU A 152 11.37 -9.68 11.74
C LEU A 152 10.96 -9.87 13.21
N VAL A 153 9.67 -10.01 13.48
CA VAL A 153 9.14 -10.36 14.81
C VAL A 153 9.65 -11.74 15.23
N GLY A 154 9.71 -12.72 14.31
CA GLY A 154 10.28 -14.04 14.58
C GLY A 154 11.77 -13.99 14.95
N LYS A 155 12.54 -13.09 14.33
CA LYS A 155 13.97 -12.87 14.65
C LYS A 155 14.17 -12.20 16.01
N GLN A 156 13.27 -11.30 16.40
CA GLN A 156 13.34 -10.55 17.65
C GLN A 156 12.25 -10.96 18.63
N LYS A 157 12.57 -11.91 19.53
CA LYS A 157 11.66 -12.43 20.58
C LYS A 157 11.06 -11.36 21.53
N LYS A 158 11.62 -10.15 21.54
CA LYS A 158 11.18 -9.02 22.37
C LYS A 158 10.01 -8.24 21.78
N ILE A 159 9.71 -8.48 20.50
CA ILE A 159 8.63 -7.83 19.77
C ILE A 159 7.43 -8.77 19.73
N ILE A 160 6.25 -8.25 20.07
CA ILE A 160 4.99 -9.00 20.04
C ILE A 160 4.08 -8.33 19.02
N LEU A 161 3.54 -9.13 18.11
CA LEU A 161 2.59 -8.68 17.11
C LEU A 161 1.17 -8.78 17.68
N MET A 162 0.48 -7.65 17.86
CA MET A 162 -0.84 -7.62 18.51
C MET A 162 -2.00 -7.70 17.50
N GLY A 163 -1.86 -7.02 16.37
CA GLY A 163 -2.92 -6.99 15.36
C GLY A 163 -2.57 -6.13 14.16
N ALA A 164 -3.39 -6.20 13.13
CA ALA A 164 -3.30 -5.31 11.98
C ALA A 164 -4.69 -4.82 11.57
N LYS A 165 -4.71 -3.68 10.89
CA LYS A 165 -5.83 -3.13 10.17
C LYS A 165 -5.50 -3.22 8.69
N TYR A 166 -6.37 -3.87 7.94
CA TYR A 166 -6.33 -3.85 6.48
C TYR A 166 -7.71 -3.44 5.98
N ASN A 167 -7.81 -2.26 5.39
CA ASN A 167 -9.08 -1.63 5.00
C ASN A 167 -10.07 -1.68 6.18
N ASP A 168 -11.26 -2.24 5.97
CA ASP A 168 -12.31 -2.36 7.00
C ASP A 168 -12.15 -3.60 7.92
N LEU A 169 -11.13 -4.45 7.68
CA LEU A 169 -10.93 -5.68 8.44
C LEU A 169 -9.88 -5.51 9.55
N LEU A 170 -10.22 -6.02 10.73
CA LEU A 170 -9.30 -6.16 11.87
C LEU A 170 -8.71 -7.57 11.87
N LEU A 171 -7.39 -7.65 11.91
CA LEU A 171 -6.63 -8.89 11.85
C LEU A 171 -5.98 -9.20 13.20
N ASN A 172 -6.33 -10.36 13.74
CA ASN A 172 -5.69 -10.97 14.90
C ASN A 172 -4.37 -11.67 14.51
N PRO A 173 -3.48 -11.99 15.46
CA PRO A 173 -2.19 -12.63 15.18
C PRO A 173 -2.28 -13.96 14.43
N GLU A 174 -3.34 -14.74 14.67
CA GLU A 174 -3.58 -15.98 13.94
C GLU A 174 -3.96 -15.72 12.49
N MET A 175 -4.90 -14.79 12.26
CA MET A 175 -5.30 -14.36 10.92
C MET A 175 -4.10 -13.80 10.15
N MET A 176 -3.23 -13.04 10.81
CA MET A 176 -2.02 -12.50 10.20
C MET A 176 -1.08 -13.57 9.65
N LYS A 177 -0.97 -14.75 10.30
CA LYS A 177 -0.21 -15.88 9.73
C LYS A 177 -0.85 -16.38 8.43
N GLY A 178 -2.17 -16.39 8.34
CA GLY A 178 -2.89 -16.66 7.09
C GLY A 178 -2.55 -15.66 5.99
N PHE A 179 -2.41 -14.37 6.34
CA PHE A 179 -1.97 -13.32 5.41
C PHE A 179 -0.52 -13.50 4.93
N VAL A 180 0.37 -14.09 5.73
CA VAL A 180 1.74 -14.43 5.29
C VAL A 180 1.72 -15.43 4.13
N ASN A 181 0.83 -16.40 4.19
CA ASN A 181 0.79 -17.45 3.17
C ASN A 181 0.29 -16.94 1.80
N LEU A 182 -0.39 -15.78 1.77
CA LEU A 182 -0.94 -15.21 0.53
C LEU A 182 0.17 -14.66 -0.38
N PRO A 183 0.38 -15.22 -1.59
CA PRO A 183 1.42 -14.78 -2.52
C PRO A 183 1.18 -13.33 -3.01
N ASN A 184 2.15 -12.77 -3.73
CA ASN A 184 2.06 -11.38 -4.21
C ASN A 184 0.85 -11.17 -5.13
N VAL A 185 0.41 -9.92 -5.34
CA VAL A 185 -0.78 -9.59 -6.15
C VAL A 185 -0.70 -10.22 -7.54
N ASP A 186 0.45 -10.17 -8.21
CA ASP A 186 0.62 -10.78 -9.53
C ASP A 186 0.61 -12.31 -9.49
N GLN A 187 1.15 -12.90 -8.43
CA GLN A 187 1.11 -14.34 -8.22
C GLN A 187 -0.32 -14.81 -7.90
N LEU A 188 -1.10 -14.04 -7.13
CA LEU A 188 -2.51 -14.30 -6.87
C LEU A 188 -3.32 -14.24 -8.16
N ARG A 189 -3.09 -13.23 -8.99
CA ARG A 189 -3.73 -13.12 -10.32
C ARG A 189 -3.37 -14.32 -11.19
N ALA A 190 -2.09 -14.71 -11.23
CA ALA A 190 -1.63 -15.89 -11.96
C ALA A 190 -2.27 -17.19 -11.45
N GLN A 191 -2.46 -17.34 -10.13
CA GLN A 191 -3.15 -18.50 -9.55
C GLN A 191 -4.63 -18.53 -9.96
N VAL A 192 -5.32 -17.40 -9.95
CA VAL A 192 -6.72 -17.32 -10.40
C VAL A 192 -6.82 -17.70 -11.88
N VAL A 193 -5.96 -17.15 -12.73
CA VAL A 193 -5.90 -17.51 -14.15
C VAL A 193 -5.57 -19.00 -14.32
N GLY A 194 -4.60 -19.53 -13.57
CA GLY A 194 -4.23 -20.94 -13.62
C GLY A 194 -5.36 -21.89 -13.18
N VAL A 195 -6.15 -21.52 -12.17
CA VAL A 195 -7.34 -22.30 -11.76
C VAL A 195 -8.40 -22.27 -12.85
N LEU A 196 -8.62 -21.12 -13.50
CA LEU A 196 -9.55 -20.98 -14.63
C LEU A 196 -9.08 -21.72 -15.90
N GLU A 197 -7.77 -21.77 -16.14
CA GLU A 197 -7.19 -22.46 -17.29
C GLU A 197 -7.14 -23.98 -17.08
N SER A 198 -7.01 -24.43 -15.82
CA SER A 198 -6.94 -25.86 -15.48
C SER A 198 -8.07 -26.74 -16.05
N PRO A 199 -9.38 -26.37 -16.01
CA PRO A 199 -10.42 -27.16 -16.66
C PRO A 199 -10.30 -27.18 -18.19
N ALA A 200 -9.93 -26.06 -18.82
CA ALA A 200 -9.76 -25.98 -20.26
C ALA A 200 -8.60 -26.86 -20.74
N GLN A 201 -7.47 -26.83 -20.02
CA GLN A 201 -6.33 -27.71 -20.28
C GLN A 201 -6.67 -29.19 -20.06
N ARG A 202 -7.47 -29.52 -19.03
CA ARG A 202 -7.93 -30.89 -18.77
C ARG A 202 -8.79 -31.43 -19.92
N LEU A 203 -9.69 -30.63 -20.47
CA LEU A 203 -10.51 -30.99 -21.63
C LEU A 203 -9.67 -31.18 -22.88
N ALA A 204 -8.79 -30.22 -23.20
CA ALA A 204 -7.88 -30.34 -24.34
C ALA A 204 -6.96 -31.57 -24.23
N SER A 205 -6.49 -31.86 -23.01
CA SER A 205 -5.68 -33.05 -22.73
C SER A 205 -6.48 -34.35 -22.86
N ALA A 206 -7.75 -34.36 -22.44
CA ALA A 206 -8.62 -35.52 -22.58
C ALA A 206 -8.84 -35.86 -24.07
N ILE A 207 -9.09 -34.86 -24.91
CA ILE A 207 -9.26 -35.04 -26.36
C ILE A 207 -7.96 -35.54 -27.00
N LYS A 208 -6.80 -34.94 -26.65
CA LYS A 208 -5.49 -35.35 -27.20
C LYS A 208 -5.05 -36.76 -26.76
N ARG A 209 -5.44 -37.21 -25.56
CA ARG A 209 -5.06 -38.53 -25.03
C ARG A 209 -5.63 -39.69 -25.82
N VAL A 210 -6.82 -39.55 -26.43
CA VAL A 210 -7.46 -40.61 -27.20
C VAL A 210 -6.62 -41.06 -28.41
N PRO A 211 -6.26 -40.17 -29.37
CA PRO A 211 -5.44 -40.56 -30.50
C PRO A 211 -4.02 -40.97 -30.09
N GLN A 212 -3.42 -40.33 -29.08
CA GLN A 212 -2.08 -40.70 -28.62
C GLN A 212 -2.01 -42.11 -28.03
N ARG A 213 -3.06 -42.56 -27.33
CA ARG A 213 -3.16 -43.94 -26.84
C ARG A 213 -3.21 -44.95 -27.99
N LEU A 214 -3.97 -44.66 -29.05
CA LEU A 214 -4.05 -45.54 -30.22
C LEU A 214 -2.70 -45.65 -30.93
N VAL A 215 -2.03 -44.52 -31.16
CA VAL A 215 -0.68 -44.49 -31.74
C VAL A 215 0.32 -45.26 -30.85
N GLY A 216 0.24 -45.09 -29.53
CA GLY A 216 1.08 -45.82 -28.57
C GLY A 216 0.92 -47.33 -28.67
N VAL A 217 -0.32 -47.84 -28.72
CA VAL A 217 -0.59 -49.28 -28.83
C VAL A 217 -0.10 -49.85 -30.16
N LEU A 218 -0.33 -49.15 -31.27
CA LEU A 218 0.13 -49.59 -32.59
C LEU A 218 1.66 -49.65 -32.66
N LYS A 219 2.34 -48.64 -32.11
CA LYS A 219 3.80 -48.64 -32.04
C LYS A 219 4.34 -49.77 -31.17
N GLN A 220 3.72 -50.02 -30.02
CA GLN A 220 4.12 -51.10 -29.11
C GLN A 220 3.96 -52.49 -29.75
N LYS A 221 2.93 -52.67 -30.59
CA LYS A 221 2.74 -53.87 -31.41
C LYS A 221 3.84 -54.01 -32.47
N ALA A 222 4.14 -52.94 -33.20
CA ALA A 222 5.20 -52.95 -34.23
C ALA A 222 6.60 -53.20 -33.64
N ASP A 223 6.93 -52.57 -32.49
CA ASP A 223 8.21 -52.76 -31.81
C ASP A 223 8.33 -54.18 -31.19
N GLY A 224 7.22 -54.79 -30.78
CA GLY A 224 7.17 -56.16 -30.27
C GLY A 224 7.38 -57.22 -31.34
N GLU A 225 6.91 -56.98 -32.56
CA GLU A 225 7.18 -57.85 -33.72
C GLU A 225 8.66 -57.80 -34.13
N ALA A 226 9.32 -56.64 -33.99
CA ALA A 226 10.77 -56.47 -34.22
C ALA A 226 11.68 -57.07 -33.13
N GLN A 227 11.12 -57.53 -32.00
CA GLN A 227 11.84 -58.21 -30.91
C GLN A 227 11.64 -59.74 -30.93
N SER A 228 10.73 -60.23 -31.76
CA SER A 228 10.46 -61.66 -31.97
C SER A 228 11.19 -62.27 -33.17
N GLU A 229 12.01 -61.47 -33.87
CA GLU A 229 13.02 -61.90 -34.85
C GLU A 229 14.43 -61.78 -34.23
#